data_AF-A0A662M1S5-F1
#
_entry.id   AF-A0A662M1S5-F1
#
_cell.length_a   1.000
_cell.length_b   1.000
_cell.length_c   1.000
_cell.angle_alpha   90.00
_cell.angle_beta   90.00
_cell.angle_gamma   90.00
#
_symmetry.space_group_name_H-M   'P 1'
#
loop_
_entity.id
_entity.type
_entity.pdbx_description
1 polymer ?
#
loop_
_entity_poly.entity_id
_entity_poly.type
_entity_poly.pdbx_seq_one_letter_code
_entity_poly.pdbx_strand_id
1 'polypeptide(L)'
;MALTGIQIFKLLPQTNCKECGAPTCLAFAMNLAAGKAELDSCPYVSDESREKLAEASAPPIRPVKLGKGVRERMAGGETVLYRHEKTFYNPTVLAACIDGGIKKKDLETKLKAWNAIQYERVGLNLRPEMAAVKDTGDAKAFAATAKTIAEASEFKVILTAEDGDT
;
A
#
# COMPACT_ATOMS: atom_id res chain seq x y z
N MET A 1 11.49 -9.00 12.17
CA MET A 1 12.39 -9.93 11.46
C MET A 1 11.53 -11.10 11.00
N ALA A 2 11.54 -11.43 9.71
CA ALA A 2 10.80 -12.60 9.23
C ALA A 2 11.29 -13.86 9.97
N LEU A 3 10.36 -14.69 10.44
CA LEU A 3 10.73 -15.96 11.06
C LEU A 3 11.53 -16.82 10.08
N THR A 4 12.61 -17.42 10.56
CA THR A 4 13.33 -18.42 9.77
C THR A 4 12.45 -19.65 9.56
N GLY A 5 12.64 -20.38 8.46
CA GLY A 5 11.84 -21.58 8.21
C GLY A 5 11.97 -22.64 9.32
N ILE A 6 13.06 -22.64 10.09
CA ILE A 6 13.22 -23.51 11.27
C ILE A 6 12.30 -23.06 12.41
N GLN A 7 12.17 -21.76 12.65
CA GLN A 7 11.26 -21.21 13.66
C GLN A 7 9.80 -21.49 13.30
N ILE A 8 9.44 -21.37 12.02
CA ILE A 8 8.10 -21.70 11.52
C ILE A 8 7.83 -23.20 11.69
N PHE A 9 8.80 -24.07 11.36
CA PHE A 9 8.66 -25.52 11.50
C PHE A 9 8.37 -25.98 12.94
N LYS A 10 8.91 -25.28 13.95
CA LYS A 10 8.62 -25.56 15.37
C LYS A 10 7.17 -25.27 15.77
N LEU A 11 6.49 -24.40 15.03
CA LEU A 11 5.08 -24.02 15.26
C LEU A 11 4.10 -24.81 14.37
N LEU A 12 4.60 -25.66 13.49
CA LEU A 12 3.77 -26.53 12.64
C LEU A 12 3.49 -27.87 13.35
N PRO A 13 2.43 -28.59 12.95
CA PRO A 13 2.03 -29.87 13.55
C PRO A 13 2.98 -31.05 13.24
N GLN A 14 4.00 -30.85 12.37
CA GLN A 14 5.04 -31.84 12.02
C GLN A 14 4.53 -33.20 11.50
N THR A 15 3.28 -33.26 11.01
CA THR A 15 2.65 -34.49 10.52
C THR A 15 3.19 -34.98 9.17
N ASN A 16 3.78 -34.08 8.37
CA ASN A 16 4.23 -34.35 6.99
C ASN A 16 3.12 -34.98 6.10
N CYS A 17 1.86 -34.61 6.32
CA CYS A 17 0.68 -35.15 5.63
C CYS A 17 0.57 -34.78 4.13
N LYS A 18 1.30 -33.76 3.67
CA LYS A 18 1.29 -33.23 2.29
C LYS A 18 -0.02 -32.59 1.82
N GLU A 19 -1.00 -32.42 2.70
CA GLU A 19 -2.29 -31.78 2.37
C GLU A 19 -2.17 -30.29 2.04
N CYS A 20 -1.09 -29.64 2.47
CA CYS A 20 -0.75 -28.25 2.10
C CYS A 20 -0.02 -28.13 0.75
N GLY A 21 0.11 -29.23 -0.02
CA GLY A 21 0.79 -29.25 -1.32
C GLY A 21 2.33 -29.29 -1.25
N ALA A 22 2.93 -29.14 -0.06
CA ALA A 22 4.37 -29.31 0.15
C ALA A 22 4.75 -30.75 0.52
N PRO A 23 5.94 -31.25 0.12
CA PRO A 23 6.34 -32.63 0.37
C PRO A 23 6.60 -32.95 1.85
N THR A 24 6.93 -31.94 2.66
CA THR A 24 7.17 -32.04 4.11
C THR A 24 6.75 -30.75 4.81
N CYS A 25 6.51 -30.81 6.12
CA CYS A 25 6.24 -29.62 6.95
C CYS A 25 7.44 -28.66 6.96
N LEU A 26 8.67 -29.16 6.84
CA LEU A 26 9.86 -28.31 6.71
C LEU A 26 9.87 -27.56 5.36
N ALA A 27 9.50 -28.23 4.27
CA ALA A 27 9.36 -27.59 2.96
C ALA A 27 8.24 -26.54 2.98
N PHE A 28 7.11 -26.83 3.64
CA PHE A 28 6.05 -25.86 3.84
C PHE A 28 6.53 -24.64 4.64
N ALA A 29 7.28 -24.85 5.71
CA ALA A 29 7.85 -23.77 6.52
C ALA A 29 8.83 -22.88 5.73
N MET A 30 9.63 -23.45 4.84
CA MET A 30 10.52 -22.68 3.95
C MET A 30 9.73 -21.88 2.90
N ASN A 31 8.65 -22.46 2.35
CA ASN A 31 7.76 -21.76 1.43
C ASN A 31 7.02 -20.59 2.12
N LEU A 32 6.57 -20.79 3.37
CA LEU A 32 5.99 -19.73 4.19
C LEU A 32 7.00 -18.60 4.47
N ALA A 33 8.22 -18.93 4.90
CA ALA A 33 9.28 -17.94 5.13
C ALA A 33 9.62 -17.13 3.87
N ALA A 34 9.49 -17.74 2.69
CA ALA A 34 9.72 -17.10 1.40
C ALA A 34 8.49 -16.36 0.84
N GLY A 35 7.33 -16.40 1.50
CA GLY A 35 6.08 -15.81 1.01
C GLY A 35 5.49 -16.52 -0.21
N LYS A 36 5.80 -17.80 -0.42
CA LYS A 36 5.34 -18.63 -1.56
C LYS A 36 4.14 -19.51 -1.21
N ALA A 37 3.73 -19.54 0.05
CA ALA A 37 2.59 -20.30 0.55
C ALA A 37 1.88 -19.48 1.63
N GLU A 38 0.60 -19.78 1.87
CA GLU A 38 -0.20 -19.15 2.92
C GLU A 38 -0.43 -20.14 4.06
N LEU A 39 -0.49 -19.64 5.30
CA LEU A 39 -0.64 -20.49 6.49
C LEU A 39 -1.96 -21.26 6.48
N ASP A 40 -3.00 -20.68 5.85
CA ASP A 40 -4.32 -21.27 5.67
C ASP A 40 -4.31 -22.53 4.78
N SER A 41 -3.22 -22.78 4.04
CA SER A 41 -3.05 -24.02 3.29
C SER A 41 -2.83 -25.24 4.19
N CYS A 42 -2.52 -25.07 5.48
CA CYS A 42 -2.37 -26.19 6.41
C CYS A 42 -3.62 -26.35 7.30
N PRO A 43 -4.38 -27.44 7.15
CA PRO A 43 -5.63 -27.64 7.90
C PRO A 43 -5.40 -27.99 9.38
N TYR A 44 -4.18 -28.41 9.75
CA TYR A 44 -3.85 -28.89 11.09
C TYR A 44 -3.09 -27.87 11.97
N VAL A 45 -2.98 -26.61 11.53
CA VAL A 45 -2.34 -25.55 12.33
C VAL A 45 -3.28 -25.13 13.45
N SER A 46 -2.80 -25.21 14.70
CA SER A 46 -3.54 -24.74 15.87
C SER A 46 -3.70 -23.22 15.86
N ASP A 47 -4.79 -22.72 16.45
CA ASP A 47 -5.07 -21.28 16.52
C ASP A 47 -3.96 -20.50 17.23
N GLU A 48 -3.39 -21.06 18.30
CA GLU A 48 -2.25 -20.46 19.00
C GLU A 48 -1.00 -20.32 18.11
N SER A 49 -0.73 -21.32 17.28
CA SER A 49 0.37 -21.25 16.31
C SER A 49 0.06 -20.26 15.20
N ARG A 50 -1.22 -20.13 14.84
CA ARG A 50 -1.73 -19.18 13.84
C ARG A 50 -1.52 -17.74 14.30
N GLU A 51 -1.81 -17.42 15.56
CA GLU A 51 -1.57 -16.09 16.14
C GLU A 51 -0.07 -15.74 16.18
N LYS A 52 0.77 -16.64 16.70
CA LYS A 52 2.23 -16.40 16.80
C LYS A 52 2.87 -16.22 15.42
N LEU A 53 2.43 -17.01 14.44
CA LEU A 53 2.89 -16.87 13.07
C LEU A 53 2.34 -15.60 12.42
N ALA A 54 1.08 -15.22 12.64
CA ALA A 54 0.50 -13.98 12.12
C ALA A 54 1.20 -12.72 12.66
N GLU A 55 1.50 -12.68 13.96
CA GLU A 55 2.21 -11.57 14.59
C GLU A 55 3.65 -11.44 14.05
N ALA A 56 4.36 -12.56 13.94
CA ALA A 56 5.75 -12.56 13.50
C ALA A 56 5.91 -12.47 11.96
N SER A 57 4.88 -12.82 11.19
CA SER A 57 4.84 -12.68 9.73
C SER A 57 4.28 -11.33 9.27
N ALA A 58 3.69 -10.56 10.19
CA ALA A 58 3.20 -9.22 9.89
C ALA A 58 4.32 -8.41 9.21
N PRO A 59 4.05 -7.78 8.05
CA PRO A 59 5.03 -6.96 7.37
C PRO A 59 5.58 -5.91 8.35
N PRO A 60 6.91 -5.68 8.42
CA PRO A 60 7.48 -4.66 9.29
C PRO A 60 6.87 -3.28 9.06
N ILE A 61 6.49 -3.02 7.81
CA ILE A 61 5.77 -1.83 7.37
C ILE A 61 4.44 -2.29 6.77
N ARG A 62 3.33 -2.01 7.44
CA ARG A 62 1.99 -2.36 6.95
C ARG A 62 1.71 -1.63 5.63
N PRO A 63 1.29 -2.32 4.55
CA PRO A 63 0.86 -1.65 3.33
C PRO A 63 -0.47 -0.94 3.56
N VAL A 64 -0.57 0.30 3.08
CA VAL A 64 -1.79 1.13 3.13
C VAL A 64 -2.22 1.45 1.71
N LYS A 65 -3.48 1.13 1.38
CA LYS A 65 -4.09 1.47 0.10
C LYS A 65 -4.56 2.93 0.12
N LEU A 66 -4.15 3.69 -0.89
CA LEU A 66 -4.45 5.09 -1.09
C LEU A 66 -5.40 5.24 -2.29
N GLY A 67 -6.61 5.73 -2.01
CA GLY A 67 -7.65 5.96 -3.00
C GLY A 67 -8.41 4.70 -3.44
N LYS A 68 -9.20 4.82 -4.52
CA LYS A 68 -9.98 3.74 -5.14
C LYS A 68 -9.94 3.83 -6.67
N GLY A 69 -10.09 2.70 -7.36
CA GLY A 69 -10.21 2.64 -8.83
C GLY A 69 -8.87 2.63 -9.58
N VAL A 70 -8.87 3.12 -10.83
CA VAL A 70 -7.75 2.93 -11.80
C VAL A 70 -6.42 3.55 -11.36
N ARG A 71 -6.47 4.59 -10.52
CA ARG A 71 -5.28 5.25 -9.93
C ARG A 71 -5.10 4.92 -8.44
N GLU A 72 -5.61 3.78 -7.97
CA GLU A 72 -5.28 3.26 -6.64
C GLU A 72 -3.76 3.03 -6.53
N ARG A 73 -3.22 3.32 -5.35
CA ARG A 73 -1.82 3.11 -5.01
C ARG A 73 -1.66 2.47 -3.66
N MET A 74 -0.54 1.82 -3.46
CA MET A 74 -0.16 1.24 -2.18
C MET A 74 1.10 1.95 -1.69
N ALA A 75 1.08 2.40 -0.45
CA ALA A 75 2.24 2.94 0.24
C ALA A 75 2.65 1.98 1.37
N GLY A 76 3.95 1.87 1.64
CA GLY A 76 4.48 0.94 2.65
C GLY A 76 4.69 -0.47 2.09
N GLY A 77 4.63 -1.50 2.93
CA GLY A 77 4.88 -2.89 2.51
C GLY A 77 6.34 -3.24 2.24
N GLU A 78 7.27 -2.32 2.52
CA GLU A 78 8.70 -2.55 2.29
C GLU A 78 9.32 -3.46 3.35
N THR A 79 10.22 -4.34 2.92
CA THR A 79 10.83 -5.37 3.77
C THR A 79 12.34 -5.19 3.98
N VAL A 80 12.98 -4.26 3.27
CA VAL A 80 14.44 -4.08 3.26
C VAL A 80 14.81 -2.61 3.39
N LEU A 81 16.01 -2.34 3.92
CA LEU A 81 16.58 -1.01 3.99
C LEU A 81 17.36 -0.65 2.72
N TYR A 82 18.00 -1.65 2.09
CA TYR A 82 18.83 -1.45 0.92
C TYR A 82 18.32 -2.21 -0.29
N ARG A 83 18.26 -1.52 -1.45
CA ARG A 83 17.74 -2.08 -2.71
C ARG A 83 18.53 -3.26 -3.28
N HIS A 84 19.75 -3.51 -2.79
CA HIS A 84 20.60 -4.61 -3.25
C HIS A 84 20.34 -5.90 -2.47
N GLU A 85 19.72 -5.81 -1.29
CA GLU A 85 19.27 -6.98 -0.52
C GLU A 85 18.01 -7.58 -1.14
N LYS A 86 17.08 -6.70 -1.55
CA LYS A 86 15.84 -7.05 -2.24
C LYS A 86 15.27 -5.83 -2.96
N THR A 87 14.39 -6.07 -3.92
CA THR A 87 13.67 -5.01 -4.65
C THR A 87 12.70 -4.27 -3.74
N PHE A 88 12.61 -2.94 -3.91
CA PHE A 88 11.52 -2.15 -3.35
C PHE A 88 10.26 -2.36 -4.17
N TYR A 89 9.16 -2.66 -3.51
CA TYR A 89 7.95 -3.13 -4.17
C TYR A 89 7.00 -2.01 -4.56
N ASN A 90 6.86 -1.00 -3.70
CA ASN A 90 5.87 0.06 -3.86
C ASN A 90 6.55 1.39 -4.21
N PRO A 91 6.38 1.89 -5.46
CA PRO A 91 6.92 3.18 -5.86
C PRO A 91 6.44 4.32 -4.97
N THR A 92 7.27 5.35 -4.82
CA THR A 92 6.91 6.56 -4.08
C THR A 92 5.74 7.27 -4.74
N VAL A 93 4.69 7.50 -3.97
CA VAL A 93 3.51 8.24 -4.42
C VAL A 93 3.83 9.73 -4.44
N LEU A 94 3.64 10.36 -5.60
CA LEU A 94 3.89 11.79 -5.78
C LEU A 94 2.57 12.56 -5.74
N ALA A 95 2.51 13.53 -4.83
CA ALA A 95 1.38 14.43 -4.64
C ALA A 95 1.79 15.88 -4.90
N ALA A 96 0.93 16.64 -5.57
CA ALA A 96 1.12 18.08 -5.75
C ALA A 96 0.19 18.88 -4.82
N CYS A 97 0.72 19.91 -4.17
CA CYS A 97 -0.02 20.72 -3.22
C CYS A 97 -0.88 21.80 -3.90
N ILE A 98 -2.09 21.97 -3.40
CA ILE A 98 -3.08 22.97 -3.83
C ILE A 98 -3.64 23.65 -2.60
N ASP A 99 -3.71 24.98 -2.62
CA ASP A 99 -4.40 25.74 -1.59
C ASP A 99 -5.92 25.60 -1.72
N GLY A 100 -6.61 25.39 -0.60
CA GLY A 100 -8.07 25.20 -0.55
C GLY A 100 -8.86 26.39 -1.09
N GLY A 101 -8.32 27.61 -0.95
CA GLY A 101 -8.88 28.86 -1.46
C GLY A 101 -8.56 29.20 -2.93
N ILE A 102 -8.03 28.26 -3.72
CA ILE A 102 -7.73 28.52 -5.14
C ILE A 102 -9.00 28.84 -5.94
N LYS A 103 -8.91 29.79 -6.88
CA LYS A 103 -10.03 30.09 -7.78
C LYS A 103 -10.31 28.88 -8.68
N LYS A 104 -11.59 28.57 -8.89
CA LYS A 104 -12.04 27.40 -9.68
C LYS A 104 -11.43 27.32 -11.09
N LYS A 105 -11.29 28.46 -11.79
CA LYS A 105 -10.66 28.51 -13.13
C LYS A 105 -9.18 28.10 -13.10
N ASP A 106 -8.46 28.51 -12.07
CA ASP A 106 -7.04 28.20 -11.91
C ASP A 106 -6.85 26.74 -11.51
N LEU A 107 -7.76 26.21 -10.68
CA LEU A 107 -7.82 24.78 -10.34
C LEU A 107 -8.02 23.92 -11.59
N GLU A 108 -9.02 24.22 -12.41
CA GLU A 108 -9.30 23.47 -13.64
C GLU A 108 -8.11 23.50 -14.62
N THR A 109 -7.41 24.64 -14.71
CA THR A 109 -6.22 24.79 -15.55
C THR A 109 -5.06 23.93 -15.02
N LYS A 110 -4.81 23.94 -13.71
CA LYS A 110 -3.80 23.09 -13.08
C LYS A 110 -4.13 21.60 -13.24
N LEU A 111 -5.37 21.18 -13.03
CA LEU A 111 -5.79 19.79 -13.18
C LEU A 111 -5.63 19.29 -14.61
N LYS A 112 -5.93 20.13 -15.62
CA LYS A 112 -5.69 19.81 -17.03
C LYS A 112 -4.19 19.66 -17.31
N ALA A 113 -3.38 20.60 -16.84
CA ALA A 113 -1.93 20.54 -17.01
C ALA A 113 -1.36 19.27 -16.36
N TRP A 114 -1.77 18.95 -15.13
CA TRP A 114 -1.28 17.76 -14.42
C TRP A 114 -1.70 16.45 -15.07
N ASN A 115 -2.91 16.38 -15.64
CA ASN A 115 -3.31 15.18 -16.38
C ASN A 115 -2.51 14.98 -17.67
N ALA A 116 -2.01 16.07 -18.27
CA ALA A 116 -1.13 16.02 -19.44
C ALA A 116 0.33 15.68 -19.10
N ILE A 117 0.76 15.84 -17.85
CA ILE A 117 2.09 15.42 -17.38
C ILE A 117 2.10 13.90 -17.26
N GLN A 118 2.37 13.22 -18.37
CA GLN A 118 2.56 11.79 -18.45
C GLN A 118 3.82 11.51 -19.28
N TYR A 119 4.77 10.79 -18.69
CA TYR A 119 6.02 10.42 -19.35
C TYR A 119 6.15 8.91 -19.40
N GLU A 120 6.26 8.37 -20.60
CA GLU A 120 6.60 6.97 -20.77
C GLU A 120 8.12 6.79 -20.70
N ARG A 121 8.58 5.99 -19.73
CA ARG A 121 9.99 5.65 -19.56
C ARG A 121 10.14 4.14 -19.41
N VAL A 122 10.65 3.48 -20.45
CA VAL A 122 10.93 2.03 -20.45
C VAL A 122 9.68 1.22 -20.06
N GLY A 123 8.54 1.52 -20.68
CA GLY A 123 7.26 0.85 -20.41
C GLY A 123 6.56 1.26 -19.11
N LEU A 124 7.13 2.19 -18.32
CA LEU A 124 6.48 2.78 -17.15
C LEU A 124 5.90 4.14 -17.50
N ASN A 125 4.61 4.35 -17.23
CA ASN A 125 3.98 5.66 -17.36
C ASN A 125 4.09 6.45 -16.05
N LEU A 126 5.01 7.41 -16.01
CA LEU A 126 5.26 8.31 -14.88
C LEU A 126 4.28 9.48 -14.95
N ARG A 127 3.44 9.61 -13.94
CA ARG A 127 2.40 10.65 -13.87
C ARG A 127 2.15 11.06 -12.41
N PRO A 128 1.62 12.26 -12.14
CA PRO A 128 1.16 12.60 -10.80
C PRO A 128 0.00 11.70 -10.41
N GLU A 129 -0.04 11.31 -9.14
CA GLU A 129 -1.01 10.30 -8.67
C GLU A 129 -2.01 10.93 -7.71
N MET A 130 -1.57 11.92 -6.93
CA MET A 130 -2.38 12.55 -5.91
C MET A 130 -2.30 14.09 -5.96
N ALA A 131 -3.33 14.72 -5.39
CA ALA A 131 -3.39 16.15 -5.12
C ALA A 131 -3.61 16.33 -3.62
N ALA A 132 -2.74 17.09 -2.96
CA ALA A 132 -2.89 17.46 -1.57
C ALA A 132 -3.57 18.83 -1.48
N VAL A 133 -4.78 18.88 -0.93
CA VAL A 133 -5.50 20.12 -0.69
C VAL A 133 -5.16 20.58 0.73
N LYS A 134 -4.60 21.78 0.84
CA LYS A 134 -4.27 22.41 2.12
C LYS A 134 -5.38 23.35 2.55
N ASP A 135 -5.81 23.25 3.78
CA ASP A 135 -6.76 24.19 4.37
C ASP A 135 -6.11 25.58 4.51
N THR A 136 -6.88 26.59 4.13
CA THR A 136 -6.51 28.01 4.21
C THR A 136 -7.40 28.79 5.19
N GLY A 137 -8.22 28.09 5.99
CA GLY A 137 -9.13 28.67 6.97
C GLY A 137 -10.55 28.92 6.48
N ASP A 138 -10.91 28.41 5.29
CA ASP A 138 -12.29 28.45 4.76
C ASP A 138 -12.75 27.03 4.43
N ALA A 139 -13.44 26.41 5.39
CA ALA A 139 -13.93 25.04 5.29
C ALA A 139 -14.84 24.81 4.06
N LYS A 140 -15.64 25.81 3.66
CA LYS A 140 -16.53 25.68 2.50
C LYS A 140 -15.76 25.67 1.19
N ALA A 141 -14.76 26.55 1.07
CA ALA A 141 -13.89 26.59 -0.09
C ALA A 141 -13.03 25.31 -0.18
N PHE A 142 -12.50 24.85 0.95
CA PHE A 142 -11.73 23.62 1.06
C PHE A 142 -12.52 22.39 0.59
N ALA A 143 -13.72 22.19 1.14
CA ALA A 143 -14.60 21.08 0.76
C ALA A 143 -15.00 21.15 -0.73
N ALA A 144 -15.29 22.35 -1.24
CA ALA A 144 -15.64 22.54 -2.65
C ALA A 144 -14.46 22.20 -3.58
N THR A 145 -13.24 22.61 -3.22
CA THR A 145 -12.01 22.31 -3.97
C THR A 145 -11.72 20.81 -3.95
N ALA A 146 -11.78 20.16 -2.78
CA ALA A 146 -11.58 18.72 -2.65
C ALA A 146 -12.60 17.91 -3.47
N LYS A 147 -13.88 18.29 -3.41
CA LYS A 147 -14.94 17.66 -4.19
C LYS A 147 -14.73 17.84 -5.69
N THR A 148 -14.35 19.03 -6.12
CA THR A 148 -14.05 19.31 -7.53
C THR A 148 -12.91 18.43 -8.03
N ILE A 149 -11.85 18.24 -7.25
CA ILE A 149 -10.73 17.36 -7.64
C ILE A 149 -11.19 15.90 -7.72
N ALA A 150 -11.98 15.43 -6.74
CA ALA A 150 -12.45 14.05 -6.70
C ALA A 150 -13.41 13.70 -7.86
N GLU A 151 -14.23 14.66 -8.31
CA GLU A 151 -15.21 14.45 -9.38
C GLU A 151 -14.66 14.77 -10.78
N ALA A 152 -13.86 15.83 -10.90
CA ALA A 152 -13.36 16.29 -12.20
C ALA A 152 -12.02 15.66 -12.60
N SER A 153 -11.40 14.87 -11.74
CA SER A 153 -10.10 14.25 -12.02
C SER A 153 -9.99 12.84 -11.44
N GLU A 154 -9.07 12.06 -12.01
CA GLU A 154 -8.76 10.72 -11.48
C GLU A 154 -7.74 10.76 -10.32
N PHE A 155 -7.19 11.94 -10.01
CA PHE A 155 -6.20 12.13 -8.95
C PHE A 155 -6.82 11.80 -7.60
N LYS A 156 -6.04 11.16 -6.72
CA LYS A 156 -6.48 10.90 -5.35
C LYS A 156 -6.24 12.12 -4.48
N VAL A 157 -7.16 12.39 -3.58
CA VAL A 157 -7.13 13.59 -2.75
C VAL A 157 -6.50 13.26 -1.41
N ILE A 158 -5.54 14.07 -1.00
CA ILE A 158 -5.05 14.14 0.38
C ILE A 158 -5.63 15.41 0.97
N LEU A 159 -6.34 15.30 2.09
CA LEU A 159 -6.87 16.44 2.83
C LEU A 159 -5.85 16.81 3.90
N THR A 160 -5.44 18.08 3.91
CA THR A 160 -4.47 18.60 4.89
C THR A 160 -5.10 19.79 5.59
N ALA A 161 -5.71 19.53 6.75
CA ALA A 161 -6.30 20.53 7.62
C ALA A 161 -5.67 20.41 9.02
N GLU A 162 -5.59 21.53 9.74
CA GLU A 162 -5.15 21.54 11.15
C GLU A 162 -6.34 21.24 12.09
N ASP A 163 -7.54 21.68 11.71
CA ASP A 163 -8.78 21.41 12.43
C ASP A 163 -9.47 20.15 11.87
N GLY A 164 -10.00 19.30 12.76
CA GLY A 164 -10.68 18.06 12.36
C GLY A 164 -12.12 18.25 11.86
N ASP A 165 -12.69 19.43 12.06
CA ASP A 165 -14.08 19.77 11.71
C ASP A 165 -14.21 20.47 10.33
N THR A 166 -13.08 20.79 9.67
CA THR A 166 -13.04 21.48 8.36
C THR A 166 -12.96 20.53 7.17
#